data_AF-A0A1V6B612-F1
#
_entry.id   AF-A0A1V6B612-F1
#
_cell.length_a   1.000
_cell.length_b   1.000
_cell.length_c   1.000
_cell.angle_alpha   90.00
_cell.angle_beta   90.00
_cell.angle_gamma   90.00
#
_symmetry.space_group_name_H-M   'P 1'
#
loop_
_entity.id
_entity.type
_entity.pdbx_description
1 polymer ?
#
loop_
_entity_poly.entity_id
_entity_poly.type
_entity_poly.pdbx_seq_one_letter_code
_entity_poly.pdbx_strand_id
1 'polypeptide(L)'
;MNEAPIRILVTGDLCPINRIEQLVSGGNYGEILNDFTDIMRDSDLNITDLECPLTSSEASRKKIGPHQKAHPDCINLLSYAGINLVTLANNHIMDYGSAGLIDTIDLCRSKNISIVGVGKSSREASEPYFTTINGRRLAVLNCADDEFVTAPDNSYKCNSIDTIELHNSIARIRKEVDYIIVIIHAGNEYYSLPSPRTKALYRFLVDCGADAVLANHSHAFSGYEVYNSKPVFFGLGNFIYDWPGKEELSWYRGYVVRLRLSDSVDFDIIPLKQSGKEPGVFQLNESEMRLFSEEIERLNSIIGDDSLLESSFKAYCDSVSSMYDAYIEPYFGKYHTALRSRGLLPKLMSKRKRLLLLNLIRCESHREVLTALLRRYE
;
A
#
# COMPACT_ATOMS: atom_id res chain seq x y z
N MET A 1 30.59 -22.55 -7.82
CA MET A 1 29.69 -21.99 -8.84
C MET A 1 28.79 -21.01 -8.12
N ASN A 2 28.77 -19.74 -8.49
CA ASN A 2 27.81 -18.80 -7.90
C ASN A 2 26.43 -19.22 -8.39
N GLU A 3 25.55 -19.61 -7.46
CA GLU A 3 24.15 -19.89 -7.78
C GLU A 3 23.50 -18.63 -8.36
N ALA A 4 22.57 -18.81 -9.30
CA ALA A 4 21.82 -17.69 -9.85
C ALA A 4 21.00 -17.01 -8.73
N PRO A 5 20.92 -15.66 -8.71
CA PRO A 5 20.18 -14.95 -7.67
C PRO A 5 18.69 -15.32 -7.71
N ILE A 6 18.07 -15.44 -6.54
CA ILE A 6 16.62 -15.63 -6.41
C ILE A 6 15.92 -14.33 -6.81
N ARG A 7 14.93 -14.40 -7.69
CA ARG A 7 14.22 -13.24 -8.23
C ARG A 7 12.83 -13.14 -7.62
N ILE A 8 12.61 -12.08 -6.84
CA ILE A 8 11.30 -11.77 -6.25
C ILE A 8 10.76 -10.52 -6.93
N LEU A 9 9.59 -10.61 -7.56
CA LEU A 9 8.91 -9.45 -8.11
C LEU A 9 7.85 -8.97 -7.12
N VAL A 10 7.86 -7.69 -6.81
CA VAL A 10 6.84 -7.04 -5.98
C VAL A 10 6.17 -5.96 -6.80
N THR A 11 4.85 -6.04 -6.92
CA THR A 11 4.04 -5.03 -7.61
C THR A 11 3.46 -4.01 -6.62
N GLY A 12 3.02 -2.88 -7.16
CA GLY A 12 2.14 -1.96 -6.47
C GLY A 12 0.71 -2.48 -6.30
N ASP A 13 -0.20 -1.55 -6.00
CA ASP A 13 -1.60 -1.81 -5.67
C ASP A 13 -2.34 -2.53 -6.81
N LEU A 14 -3.06 -3.61 -6.49
CA LEU A 14 -3.88 -4.40 -7.39
C LEU A 14 -5.34 -4.42 -6.89
N CYS A 15 -6.17 -3.63 -7.55
CA CYS A 15 -7.62 -3.53 -7.36
C CYS A 15 -8.31 -3.70 -8.75
N PRO A 16 -8.69 -4.93 -9.15
CA PRO A 16 -9.09 -5.26 -10.51
C PRO A 16 -10.57 -4.93 -10.78
N ILE A 17 -10.91 -3.65 -10.64
CA ILE A 17 -12.28 -3.12 -10.73
C ILE A 17 -12.59 -2.51 -12.11
N ASN A 18 -13.84 -2.07 -12.30
CA ASN A 18 -14.28 -1.30 -13.47
C ASN A 18 -14.01 -2.04 -14.79
N ARG A 19 -13.23 -1.45 -15.73
CA ARG A 19 -13.00 -2.07 -17.05
C ARG A 19 -12.14 -3.32 -16.95
N ILE A 20 -11.31 -3.45 -15.92
CA ILE A 20 -10.50 -4.65 -15.67
C ILE A 20 -11.40 -5.85 -15.39
N GLU A 21 -12.41 -5.67 -14.54
CA GLU A 21 -13.39 -6.72 -14.22
C GLU A 21 -14.16 -7.21 -15.47
N GLN A 22 -14.49 -6.28 -16.38
CA GLN A 22 -15.14 -6.61 -17.65
C GLN A 22 -14.24 -7.47 -18.54
N LEU A 23 -12.94 -7.13 -18.64
CA LEU A 23 -11.97 -7.92 -19.39
C LEU A 23 -11.74 -9.30 -18.79
N VAL A 24 -11.72 -9.40 -17.45
CA VAL A 24 -11.63 -10.68 -16.72
C VAL A 24 -12.81 -11.58 -17.08
N SER A 25 -14.02 -11.02 -17.10
CA SER A 25 -15.24 -11.75 -17.43
C SER A 25 -15.23 -12.29 -18.87
N GLY A 26 -14.55 -11.58 -19.78
CA GLY A 26 -14.31 -12.02 -21.16
C GLY A 26 -13.17 -13.02 -21.32
N GLY A 27 -12.40 -13.33 -20.27
CA GLY A 27 -11.20 -14.19 -20.34
C GLY A 27 -9.98 -13.50 -20.96
N ASN A 28 -9.99 -12.18 -21.10
CA ASN A 28 -8.99 -11.41 -21.85
C ASN A 28 -7.77 -11.03 -20.98
N TYR A 29 -7.23 -11.97 -20.19
CA TYR A 29 -6.15 -11.68 -19.23
C TYR A 29 -4.87 -11.17 -19.88
N GLY A 30 -4.55 -11.66 -21.09
CA GLY A 30 -3.40 -11.19 -21.86
C GLY A 30 -3.52 -9.73 -22.29
N GLU A 31 -4.73 -9.22 -22.53
CA GLU A 31 -4.98 -7.81 -22.84
C GLU A 31 -4.89 -6.93 -21.58
N ILE A 32 -5.05 -7.51 -20.39
CA ILE A 32 -4.88 -6.79 -19.13
C ILE A 32 -3.39 -6.62 -18.81
N LEU A 33 -2.57 -7.67 -18.99
CA LEU A 33 -1.13 -7.58 -18.72
C LEU A 33 -0.31 -7.03 -19.89
N ASN A 34 -0.85 -7.08 -21.10
CA ASN A 34 -0.17 -6.68 -22.35
C ASN A 34 1.29 -7.19 -22.41
N ASP A 35 2.21 -6.27 -22.66
CA ASP A 35 3.66 -6.47 -22.76
C ASP A 35 4.35 -6.68 -21.39
N PHE A 36 3.59 -6.68 -20.29
CA PHE A 36 4.10 -6.95 -18.95
C PHE A 36 4.10 -8.44 -18.57
N THR A 37 3.45 -9.29 -19.38
CA THR A 37 3.34 -10.73 -19.13
C THR A 37 4.71 -11.40 -18.94
N ASP A 38 5.69 -11.05 -19.77
CA ASP A 38 7.02 -11.68 -19.71
C ASP A 38 7.83 -11.23 -18.49
N ILE A 39 7.62 -9.99 -18.03
CA ILE A 39 8.22 -9.47 -16.80
C ILE A 39 7.76 -10.29 -15.58
N MET A 40 6.47 -10.61 -15.52
CA MET A 40 5.87 -11.43 -14.46
C MET A 40 6.40 -12.88 -14.48
N ARG A 41 6.63 -13.45 -15.66
CA ARG A 41 7.15 -14.82 -15.80
C ARG A 41 8.62 -14.96 -15.43
N ASP A 42 9.37 -13.87 -15.44
CA ASP A 42 10.82 -13.87 -15.20
C ASP A 42 11.21 -13.75 -13.72
N SER A 43 10.47 -14.41 -12.82
CA SER A 43 10.67 -14.36 -11.36
C SER A 43 10.34 -15.70 -10.70
N ASP A 44 10.98 -15.99 -9.58
CA ASP A 44 10.75 -17.21 -8.79
C ASP A 44 9.56 -17.06 -7.81
N LEU A 45 9.25 -15.81 -7.43
CA LEU A 45 8.12 -15.45 -6.59
C LEU A 45 7.57 -14.09 -7.01
N ASN A 46 6.28 -14.04 -7.33
CA ASN A 46 5.54 -12.80 -7.59
C ASN A 46 4.64 -12.46 -6.41
N ILE A 47 4.80 -11.26 -5.88
CA ILE A 47 4.05 -10.70 -4.76
C ILE A 47 3.26 -9.47 -5.23
N THR A 48 2.00 -9.38 -4.86
CA THR A 48 1.15 -8.23 -5.17
C THR A 48 0.29 -7.84 -3.97
N ASP A 49 -0.11 -6.58 -3.89
CA ASP A 49 -1.05 -6.11 -2.90
C ASP A 49 -2.48 -6.14 -3.45
N LEU A 50 -3.28 -7.09 -2.95
CA LEU A 50 -4.67 -7.22 -3.36
C LEU A 50 -5.51 -6.28 -2.49
N GLU A 51 -5.72 -5.08 -3.02
CA GLU A 51 -6.29 -3.94 -2.31
C GLU A 51 -7.82 -3.87 -2.40
N CYS A 52 -8.48 -5.00 -2.64
CA CYS A 52 -9.91 -5.12 -2.46
C CYS A 52 -10.31 -6.59 -2.28
N PRO A 53 -11.42 -6.88 -1.60
CA PRO A 53 -11.95 -8.23 -1.53
C PRO A 53 -12.48 -8.67 -2.90
N LEU A 54 -12.24 -9.94 -3.22
CA LEU A 54 -12.84 -10.65 -4.35
C LEU A 54 -14.11 -11.33 -3.86
N THR A 55 -15.26 -10.70 -4.05
CA THR A 55 -16.52 -11.13 -3.43
C THR A 55 -17.74 -10.68 -4.22
N SER A 56 -18.81 -11.48 -4.14
CA SER A 56 -20.15 -11.10 -4.61
C SER A 56 -21.02 -10.54 -3.47
N SER A 57 -20.48 -10.39 -2.26
CA SER A 57 -21.20 -9.83 -1.12
C SER A 57 -21.61 -8.37 -1.37
N GLU A 58 -22.85 -8.03 -1.03
CA GLU A 58 -23.35 -6.65 -1.04
C GLU A 58 -23.34 -6.02 0.37
N ALA A 59 -22.90 -6.76 1.39
CA ALA A 59 -22.90 -6.32 2.78
C ALA A 59 -21.64 -5.49 3.10
N SER A 60 -21.66 -4.21 2.73
CA SER A 60 -20.56 -3.29 3.00
C SER A 60 -20.49 -2.84 4.47
N ARG A 61 -19.28 -2.54 4.95
CA ARG A 61 -19.05 -1.94 6.28
C ARG A 61 -19.50 -0.49 6.32
N LYS A 62 -19.69 0.06 7.53
CA LYS A 62 -19.74 1.51 7.71
C LYS A 62 -18.31 2.07 7.63
N LYS A 63 -18.09 3.04 6.73
CA LYS A 63 -16.84 3.81 6.62
C LYS A 63 -17.07 5.13 5.90
N ILE A 64 -16.06 6.00 5.97
CA ILE A 64 -15.89 7.17 5.09
C ILE A 64 -14.91 6.77 3.99
N GLY A 65 -15.06 7.35 2.79
CA GLY A 65 -14.29 6.97 1.61
C GLY A 65 -15.02 5.94 0.73
N PRO A 66 -14.44 5.56 -0.42
CA PRO A 66 -15.06 4.60 -1.33
C PRO A 66 -15.00 3.18 -0.75
N HIS A 67 -16.01 2.37 -1.10
CA HIS A 67 -16.00 0.93 -0.87
C HIS A 67 -15.51 0.22 -2.12
N GLN A 68 -14.50 -0.64 -1.97
CA GLN A 68 -13.94 -1.42 -3.07
C GLN A 68 -14.26 -2.89 -2.93
N LYS A 69 -14.58 -3.51 -4.06
CA LYS A 69 -14.59 -4.97 -4.28
C LYS A 69 -14.42 -5.22 -5.76
N ALA A 70 -13.94 -6.40 -6.11
CA ALA A 70 -13.99 -6.92 -7.47
C ALA A 70 -14.71 -8.27 -7.50
N HIS A 71 -15.20 -8.67 -8.67
CA HIS A 71 -15.85 -9.96 -8.86
C HIS A 71 -14.91 -11.13 -8.49
N PRO A 72 -15.42 -12.24 -7.90
CA PRO A 72 -14.62 -13.44 -7.60
C PRO A 72 -13.77 -13.97 -8.76
N ASP A 73 -14.25 -13.82 -10.00
CA ASP A 73 -13.53 -14.28 -11.20
C ASP A 73 -12.20 -13.57 -11.43
N CYS A 74 -11.97 -12.40 -10.81
CA CYS A 74 -10.69 -11.70 -10.87
C CYS A 74 -9.54 -12.52 -10.27
N ILE A 75 -9.81 -13.57 -9.48
CA ILE A 75 -8.77 -14.51 -9.04
C ILE A 75 -8.07 -15.19 -10.25
N ASN A 76 -8.76 -15.35 -11.37
CA ASN A 76 -8.19 -15.94 -12.58
C ASN A 76 -7.14 -15.03 -13.22
N LEU A 77 -7.28 -13.70 -13.10
CA LEU A 77 -6.25 -12.75 -13.53
C LEU A 77 -4.98 -12.90 -12.68
N LEU A 78 -5.12 -12.98 -11.35
CA LEU A 78 -3.96 -13.19 -10.45
C LEU A 78 -3.25 -14.50 -10.77
N SER A 79 -4.02 -15.57 -11.02
CA SER A 79 -3.47 -16.87 -11.43
C SER A 79 -2.77 -16.80 -12.80
N TYR A 80 -3.37 -16.11 -13.79
CA TYR A 80 -2.77 -15.92 -15.11
C TYR A 80 -1.47 -15.10 -15.06
N ALA A 81 -1.43 -14.07 -14.20
CA ALA A 81 -0.27 -13.24 -13.94
C ALA A 81 0.86 -13.97 -13.19
N GLY A 82 0.62 -15.21 -12.74
CA GLY A 82 1.60 -15.99 -11.98
C GLY A 82 1.86 -15.44 -10.59
N ILE A 83 0.87 -14.76 -9.98
CA ILE A 83 0.97 -14.29 -8.59
C ILE A 83 1.05 -15.51 -7.66
N ASN A 84 2.03 -15.51 -6.76
CA ASN A 84 2.25 -16.60 -5.81
C ASN A 84 1.83 -16.22 -4.38
N LEU A 85 1.96 -14.94 -4.04
CA LEU A 85 1.65 -14.40 -2.72
C LEU A 85 0.87 -13.09 -2.89
N VAL A 86 -0.25 -12.96 -2.18
CA VAL A 86 -0.95 -11.68 -2.02
C VAL A 86 -0.74 -11.12 -0.62
N THR A 87 -0.43 -9.83 -0.54
CA THR A 87 -0.52 -9.08 0.70
C THR A 87 -1.96 -8.59 0.87
N LEU A 88 -2.51 -8.76 2.07
CA LEU A 88 -3.91 -8.46 2.37
C LEU A 88 -4.07 -7.44 3.51
N ALA A 89 -2.99 -7.04 4.20
CA ALA A 89 -3.04 -5.92 5.11
C ALA A 89 -3.11 -4.63 4.29
N ASN A 90 -4.33 -4.13 4.13
CA ASN A 90 -4.64 -2.83 3.55
C ASN A 90 -5.98 -2.33 4.10
N ASN A 91 -6.36 -1.11 3.75
CA ASN A 91 -7.55 -0.42 4.24
C ASN A 91 -8.87 -0.87 3.57
N HIS A 92 -8.78 -1.60 2.45
CA HIS A 92 -9.93 -1.95 1.62
C HIS A 92 -10.35 -3.43 1.71
N ILE A 93 -9.47 -4.35 2.13
CA ILE A 93 -9.75 -5.79 2.14
C ILE A 93 -11.00 -6.17 2.96
N MET A 94 -11.39 -5.34 3.94
CA MET A 94 -12.56 -5.54 4.79
C MET A 94 -13.74 -4.60 4.47
N ASP A 95 -13.76 -3.99 3.29
CA ASP A 95 -14.85 -3.10 2.87
C ASP A 95 -16.22 -3.80 2.83
N TYR A 96 -16.22 -5.11 2.60
CA TYR A 96 -17.40 -5.98 2.63
C TYR A 96 -17.38 -6.95 3.83
N GLY A 97 -16.74 -6.50 4.91
CA GLY A 97 -16.64 -7.20 6.18
C GLY A 97 -15.83 -8.50 6.11
N SER A 98 -16.03 -9.35 7.12
CA SER A 98 -15.39 -10.65 7.22
C SER A 98 -15.78 -11.58 6.06
N ALA A 99 -17.01 -11.48 5.55
CA ALA A 99 -17.48 -12.26 4.41
C ALA A 99 -16.63 -12.02 3.15
N GLY A 100 -16.41 -10.76 2.77
CA GLY A 100 -15.58 -10.43 1.60
C GLY A 100 -14.13 -10.90 1.73
N LEU A 101 -13.56 -10.81 2.94
CA LEU A 101 -12.24 -11.35 3.23
C LEU A 101 -12.20 -12.89 3.13
N ILE A 102 -13.18 -13.59 3.71
CA ILE A 102 -13.24 -15.06 3.69
C ILE A 102 -13.34 -15.57 2.25
N ASP A 103 -14.22 -14.97 1.45
CA ASP A 103 -14.34 -15.29 0.01
C ASP A 103 -12.98 -15.16 -0.69
N THR A 104 -12.27 -14.06 -0.42
CA THR A 104 -10.94 -13.80 -0.99
C THR A 104 -9.91 -14.86 -0.57
N ILE A 105 -9.89 -15.22 0.72
CA ILE A 105 -8.98 -16.25 1.26
C ILE A 105 -9.25 -17.61 0.61
N ASP A 106 -10.52 -17.99 0.47
CA ASP A 106 -10.90 -19.27 -0.11
C ASP A 106 -10.61 -19.32 -1.63
N LEU A 107 -10.79 -18.21 -2.34
CA LEU A 107 -10.39 -18.07 -3.74
C LEU A 107 -8.87 -18.21 -3.90
N CYS A 108 -8.08 -17.52 -3.08
CA CYS A 108 -6.62 -17.64 -3.09
C CYS A 108 -6.17 -19.08 -2.84
N ARG A 109 -6.76 -19.75 -1.83
CA ARG A 109 -6.50 -21.17 -1.54
C ARG A 109 -6.83 -22.05 -2.74
N SER A 110 -7.96 -21.82 -3.41
CA SER A 110 -8.39 -22.61 -4.57
C SER A 110 -7.43 -22.55 -5.77
N LYS A 111 -6.64 -21.47 -5.86
CA LYS A 111 -5.64 -21.24 -6.93
C LYS A 111 -4.19 -21.46 -6.46
N ASN A 112 -3.98 -21.96 -5.25
CA ASN A 112 -2.66 -22.11 -4.62
C ASN A 112 -1.89 -20.79 -4.52
N ILE A 113 -2.61 -19.68 -4.31
CA ILE A 113 -2.03 -18.37 -4.02
C ILE A 113 -1.97 -18.21 -2.51
N SER A 114 -0.76 -17.98 -1.99
CA SER A 114 -0.54 -17.76 -0.56
C SER A 114 -0.99 -16.35 -0.15
N ILE A 115 -1.25 -16.15 1.13
CA ILE A 115 -1.67 -14.86 1.69
C ILE A 115 -0.78 -14.47 2.86
N VAL A 116 -0.70 -13.18 3.16
CA VAL A 116 -0.06 -12.66 4.38
C VAL A 116 -0.72 -11.35 4.84
N GLY A 117 -0.64 -11.05 6.13
CA GLY A 117 -1.05 -9.75 6.70
C GLY A 117 -2.45 -9.72 7.30
N VAL A 118 -3.18 -10.83 7.33
CA VAL A 118 -4.53 -10.93 7.92
C VAL A 118 -4.68 -12.18 8.77
N GLY A 119 -5.54 -12.13 9.79
CA GLY A 119 -5.83 -13.27 10.66
C GLY A 119 -7.00 -13.03 11.60
N LYS A 120 -7.42 -14.05 12.34
CA LYS A 120 -8.54 -13.95 13.33
C LYS A 120 -8.14 -13.22 14.61
N SER A 121 -6.86 -12.89 14.74
CA SER A 121 -6.30 -12.11 15.83
C SER A 121 -5.11 -11.30 15.33
N SER A 122 -4.72 -10.26 16.08
CA SER A 122 -3.51 -9.49 15.76
C SER A 122 -2.24 -10.35 15.71
N ARG A 123 -2.19 -11.42 16.51
CA ARG A 123 -1.09 -12.39 16.47
C ARG A 123 -1.07 -13.19 15.18
N GLU A 124 -2.22 -13.73 14.76
CA GLU A 124 -2.30 -14.49 13.51
C GLU A 124 -2.04 -13.59 12.30
N ALA A 125 -2.56 -12.36 12.32
CA ALA A 125 -2.32 -11.39 11.25
C ALA A 125 -0.84 -11.02 11.09
N SER A 126 -0.07 -11.01 12.20
CA SER A 126 1.36 -10.70 12.19
C SER A 126 2.26 -11.89 11.88
N GLU A 127 1.72 -13.10 11.69
CA GLU A 127 2.54 -14.23 11.27
C GLU A 127 3.04 -14.02 9.83
N PRO A 128 4.34 -14.20 9.58
CA PRO A 128 4.93 -14.02 8.25
C PRO A 128 4.57 -15.19 7.32
N TYR A 129 4.65 -14.92 6.02
CA TYR A 129 4.76 -15.98 5.03
C TYR A 129 6.19 -16.49 4.95
N PHE A 130 6.39 -17.81 5.04
CA PHE A 130 7.69 -18.45 4.86
C PHE A 130 7.74 -19.26 3.56
N THR A 131 8.87 -19.21 2.87
CA THR A 131 9.16 -20.11 1.74
C THR A 131 10.64 -20.44 1.66
N THR A 132 10.98 -21.48 0.90
CA THR A 132 12.36 -21.85 0.58
C THR A 132 12.53 -21.92 -0.93
N ILE A 133 13.44 -21.13 -1.47
CA ILE A 133 13.75 -21.08 -2.90
C ILE A 133 15.25 -21.31 -3.03
N ASN A 134 15.66 -22.26 -3.87
CA ASN A 134 17.07 -22.63 -4.07
C ASN A 134 17.84 -22.86 -2.76
N GLY A 135 17.20 -23.52 -1.78
CA GLY A 135 17.80 -23.83 -0.48
C GLY A 135 17.92 -22.66 0.50
N ARG A 136 17.51 -21.43 0.12
CA ARG A 136 17.48 -20.25 0.98
C ARG A 136 16.07 -20.01 1.51
N ARG A 137 15.93 -19.76 2.82
CA ARG A 137 14.64 -19.51 3.46
C ARG A 137 14.34 -18.01 3.50
N LEU A 138 13.14 -17.64 3.08
CA LEU A 138 12.64 -16.28 3.01
C LEU A 138 11.46 -16.13 3.97
N ALA A 139 11.33 -14.96 4.59
CA ALA A 139 10.11 -14.50 5.23
C ALA A 139 9.59 -13.21 4.57
N VAL A 140 8.28 -13.12 4.40
CA VAL A 140 7.57 -11.89 4.00
C VAL A 140 6.64 -11.47 5.13
N LEU A 141 6.78 -10.25 5.61
CA LEU A 141 5.87 -9.59 6.53
C LEU A 141 5.02 -8.57 5.78
N ASN A 142 3.75 -8.46 6.15
CA ASN A 142 2.87 -7.42 5.62
C ASN A 142 2.12 -6.73 6.76
N CYS A 143 2.02 -5.40 6.68
CA CYS A 143 1.27 -4.57 7.63
C CYS A 143 0.71 -3.31 6.96
N ALA A 144 -0.24 -2.65 7.62
CA ALA A 144 -0.91 -1.45 7.11
C ALA A 144 -1.09 -0.38 8.18
N ASP A 145 -1.32 0.86 7.76
CA ASP A 145 -1.85 1.90 8.64
C ASP A 145 -3.19 1.46 9.28
N ASP A 146 -3.49 1.97 10.49
CA ASP A 146 -4.73 1.63 11.21
C ASP A 146 -5.95 2.36 10.61
N GLU A 147 -6.31 1.98 9.38
CA GLU A 147 -7.44 2.50 8.62
C GLU A 147 -8.34 1.33 8.19
N PHE A 148 -9.48 1.15 8.85
CA PHE A 148 -10.46 0.09 8.52
C PHE A 148 -9.89 -1.35 8.51
N VAL A 149 -8.78 -1.57 9.22
CA VAL A 149 -8.04 -2.84 9.30
C VAL A 149 -8.64 -3.90 10.24
N THR A 150 -9.78 -3.62 10.87
CA THR A 150 -10.53 -4.60 11.68
C THR A 150 -11.91 -4.80 11.08
N ALA A 151 -12.35 -6.06 11.01
CA ALA A 151 -13.65 -6.42 10.48
C ALA A 151 -14.75 -5.87 11.43
N PRO A 152 -15.91 -5.42 10.92
CA PRO A 152 -16.98 -4.89 11.78
C PRO A 152 -17.48 -5.85 12.86
N ASP A 153 -17.39 -7.16 12.63
CA ASP A 153 -17.75 -8.21 13.60
C ASP A 153 -16.59 -8.63 14.52
N ASN A 154 -15.43 -7.99 14.39
CA ASN A 154 -14.17 -8.29 15.09
C ASN A 154 -13.62 -9.72 14.87
N SER A 155 -14.11 -10.45 13.87
CA SER A 155 -13.69 -11.84 13.61
C SER A 155 -12.34 -11.94 12.91
N TYR A 156 -11.92 -10.89 12.21
CA TYR A 156 -10.65 -10.79 11.48
C TYR A 156 -10.03 -9.41 11.63
N LYS A 157 -8.71 -9.36 11.49
CA LYS A 157 -7.88 -8.15 11.54
C LYS A 157 -6.74 -8.24 10.52
N CYS A 158 -6.34 -7.10 9.99
CA CYS A 158 -5.05 -6.94 9.34
C CYS A 158 -3.97 -6.72 10.40
N ASN A 159 -2.72 -6.96 10.01
CA ASN A 159 -1.57 -6.60 10.81
C ASN A 159 -1.38 -5.08 10.75
N SER A 160 -1.65 -4.37 11.84
CA SER A 160 -1.42 -2.93 11.91
C SER A 160 0.08 -2.62 12.06
N ILE A 161 0.50 -1.44 11.65
CA ILE A 161 1.84 -0.93 11.94
C ILE A 161 1.96 -0.65 13.45
N ASP A 162 2.54 -1.62 14.16
CA ASP A 162 3.00 -1.47 15.54
C ASP A 162 4.52 -1.69 15.57
N THR A 163 5.25 -0.63 15.93
CA THR A 163 6.72 -0.62 15.89
C THR A 163 7.35 -1.65 16.83
N ILE A 164 6.73 -1.92 17.98
CA ILE A 164 7.25 -2.86 18.97
C ILE A 164 7.03 -4.30 18.49
N GLU A 165 5.82 -4.59 18.00
CA GLU A 165 5.49 -5.92 17.46
C GLU A 165 6.28 -6.24 16.19
N LEU A 166 6.49 -5.25 15.31
CA LEU A 166 7.33 -5.40 14.12
C LEU A 166 8.78 -5.70 14.50
N HIS A 167 9.37 -4.94 15.44
CA HIS A 167 10.72 -5.23 15.96
C HIS A 167 10.81 -6.66 16.51
N ASN A 168 9.88 -7.04 17.38
CA ASN A 168 9.89 -8.37 18.01
C ASN A 168 9.72 -9.50 16.98
N SER A 169 8.89 -9.28 15.96
CA SER A 169 8.65 -10.26 14.89
C SER A 169 9.89 -10.41 14.00
N ILE A 170 10.50 -9.32 13.55
CA ILE A 170 11.73 -9.36 12.74
C ILE A 170 12.86 -10.04 13.53
N ALA A 171 13.06 -9.67 14.80
CA ALA A 171 14.10 -10.27 15.65
C ALA A 171 13.89 -11.78 15.88
N ARG A 172 12.63 -12.24 15.93
CA ARG A 172 12.30 -13.67 16.02
C ARG A 172 12.60 -14.38 14.70
N ILE A 173 12.07 -13.86 13.59
CA ILE A 173 12.15 -14.44 12.25
C ILE A 173 13.60 -14.54 11.76
N ARG A 174 14.42 -13.54 12.06
CA ARG A 174 15.82 -13.45 11.61
C ARG A 174 16.66 -14.67 11.96
N LYS A 175 16.32 -15.36 13.05
CA LYS A 175 17.02 -16.58 13.52
C LYS A 175 16.77 -17.80 12.65
N GLU A 176 15.75 -17.74 11.79
CA GLU A 176 15.20 -18.89 11.08
C GLU A 176 15.31 -18.78 9.55
N VAL A 177 15.65 -17.60 9.02
CA VAL A 177 15.61 -17.31 7.58
C VAL A 177 16.92 -16.69 7.10
N ASP A 178 17.12 -16.68 5.78
CA ASP A 178 18.19 -15.99 5.07
C ASP A 178 17.78 -14.56 4.66
N TYR A 179 16.50 -14.32 4.34
CA TYR A 179 16.00 -12.99 3.96
C TYR A 179 14.67 -12.63 4.62
N ILE A 180 14.48 -11.36 4.95
CA ILE A 180 13.22 -10.78 5.44
C ILE A 180 12.79 -9.62 4.54
N ILE A 181 11.64 -9.76 3.87
CA ILE A 181 11.01 -8.67 3.11
C ILE A 181 9.83 -8.13 3.92
N VAL A 182 9.71 -6.81 4.04
CA VAL A 182 8.57 -6.16 4.68
C VAL A 182 7.81 -5.32 3.66
N ILE A 183 6.52 -5.59 3.50
CA ILE A 183 5.62 -4.86 2.58
C ILE A 183 4.58 -4.10 3.38
N ILE A 184 4.51 -2.79 3.19
CA ILE A 184 3.75 -1.88 4.05
C ILE A 184 2.70 -1.13 3.23
N HIS A 185 1.44 -1.24 3.61
CA HIS A 185 0.34 -0.49 3.01
C HIS A 185 0.07 0.77 3.84
N ALA A 186 0.84 1.83 3.59
CA ALA A 186 0.78 3.09 4.33
C ALA A 186 1.40 4.24 3.54
N GLY A 187 0.93 5.46 3.81
CA GLY A 187 1.38 6.66 3.10
C GLY A 187 0.33 7.75 3.09
N ASN A 188 0.68 8.90 2.53
CA ASN A 188 -0.32 9.94 2.26
C ASN A 188 -0.76 9.77 0.80
N GLU A 189 -2.05 9.52 0.56
CA GLU A 189 -2.58 9.40 -0.81
C GLU A 189 -2.19 10.60 -1.68
N TYR A 190 -1.83 10.31 -2.93
CA TYR A 190 -1.43 11.27 -3.97
C TYR A 190 -0.16 12.08 -3.66
N TYR A 191 0.62 11.67 -2.65
CA TYR A 191 1.88 12.31 -2.30
C TYR A 191 3.07 11.36 -2.54
N SER A 192 3.91 11.72 -3.53
CA SER A 192 5.05 10.90 -3.99
C SER A 192 6.29 10.93 -3.08
N LEU A 193 6.25 11.53 -1.90
CA LEU A 193 7.38 11.54 -0.97
C LEU A 193 6.96 10.96 0.38
N PRO A 194 7.84 10.26 1.10
CA PRO A 194 7.54 9.84 2.47
C PRO A 194 7.50 11.05 3.39
N SER A 195 6.74 10.97 4.48
CA SER A 195 6.96 11.89 5.60
C SER A 195 8.30 11.58 6.28
N PRO A 196 8.94 12.54 6.99
CA PRO A 196 10.14 12.25 7.77
C PRO A 196 9.96 11.10 8.77
N ARG A 197 8.76 10.98 9.36
CA ARG A 197 8.39 9.86 10.24
C ARG A 197 8.36 8.53 9.49
N THR A 198 7.77 8.49 8.31
CA THR A 198 7.69 7.28 7.46
C THR A 198 9.09 6.82 7.07
N LYS A 199 9.96 7.75 6.65
CA LYS A 199 11.36 7.45 6.34
C LYS A 199 12.10 6.86 7.54
N ALA A 200 11.97 7.48 8.71
CA ALA A 200 12.58 6.98 9.94
C ALA A 200 12.08 5.59 10.33
N LEU A 201 10.77 5.33 10.21
CA LEU A 201 10.19 4.02 10.50
C LEU A 201 10.76 2.94 9.57
N TYR A 202 10.84 3.19 8.26
CA TYR A 202 11.28 2.15 7.32
C TYR A 202 12.78 1.86 7.46
N ARG A 203 13.60 2.88 7.73
CA ARG A 203 15.01 2.70 8.13
C ARG A 203 15.13 1.88 9.42
N PHE A 204 14.29 2.15 10.42
CA PHE A 204 14.27 1.38 11.66
C PHE A 204 13.95 -0.11 11.43
N LEU A 205 13.07 -0.45 10.47
CA LEU A 205 12.79 -1.84 10.13
C LEU A 205 14.00 -2.54 9.49
N VAL A 206 14.79 -1.83 8.68
CA VAL A 206 16.08 -2.31 8.19
C VAL A 206 17.04 -2.55 9.36
N ASP A 207 17.13 -1.61 10.30
CA ASP A 207 17.98 -1.76 11.50
C ASP A 207 17.56 -2.95 12.38
N CYS A 208 16.26 -3.30 12.38
CA CYS A 208 15.76 -4.50 13.06
C CYS A 208 16.18 -5.81 12.37
N GLY A 209 16.60 -5.76 11.09
CA GLY A 209 17.03 -6.91 10.31
C GLY A 209 16.22 -7.20 9.06
N ALA A 210 15.34 -6.28 8.61
CA ALA A 210 14.71 -6.39 7.30
C ALA A 210 15.75 -6.24 6.17
N ASP A 211 15.65 -7.10 5.16
CA ASP A 211 16.53 -7.12 3.99
C ASP A 211 16.00 -6.24 2.84
N ALA A 212 14.70 -5.97 2.82
CA ALA A 212 14.07 -4.98 1.95
C ALA A 212 12.78 -4.47 2.58
N VAL A 213 12.46 -3.19 2.37
CA VAL A 213 11.18 -2.58 2.77
C VAL A 213 10.53 -1.95 1.55
N LEU A 214 9.29 -2.31 1.26
CA LEU A 214 8.52 -1.79 0.13
C LEU A 214 7.18 -1.26 0.62
N ALA A 215 6.72 -0.15 0.06
CA ALA A 215 5.45 0.45 0.44
C ALA A 215 4.51 0.69 -0.74
N ASN A 216 3.23 0.62 -0.43
CA ASN A 216 2.05 0.73 -1.30
C ASN A 216 1.09 1.80 -0.74
N HIS A 217 -0.19 1.82 -1.11
CA HIS A 217 -1.26 2.73 -0.59
C HIS A 217 -1.29 4.15 -1.16
N SER A 218 -0.16 4.82 -1.35
CA SER A 218 -0.18 6.24 -1.76
C SER A 218 -0.83 6.50 -3.13
N HIS A 219 -1.04 5.46 -3.94
CA HIS A 219 -1.47 5.51 -5.35
C HIS A 219 -0.64 6.44 -6.23
N ALA A 220 0.53 6.84 -5.74
CA ALA A 220 1.48 7.69 -6.40
C ALA A 220 2.86 7.10 -6.15
N PHE A 221 3.54 6.69 -7.22
CA PHE A 221 4.88 6.16 -7.07
C PHE A 221 5.80 7.17 -6.38
N SER A 222 6.69 6.65 -5.55
CA SER A 222 7.67 7.40 -4.78
C SER A 222 9.08 6.96 -5.16
N GLY A 223 10.07 7.70 -4.70
CA GLY A 223 11.47 7.30 -4.78
C GLY A 223 11.82 6.17 -3.83
N TYR A 224 13.09 5.83 -3.82
CA TYR A 224 13.71 4.82 -2.97
C TYR A 224 15.04 5.33 -2.43
N GLU A 225 15.55 4.64 -1.41
CA GLU A 225 16.94 4.79 -0.97
C GLU A 225 17.57 3.42 -0.71
N VAL A 226 18.90 3.39 -0.68
CA VAL A 226 19.65 2.23 -0.19
C VAL A 226 20.22 2.61 1.18
N TYR A 227 19.61 2.08 2.24
CA TYR A 227 19.99 2.35 3.61
C TYR A 227 20.66 1.11 4.21
N ASN A 228 21.88 1.24 4.75
CA ASN A 228 22.68 0.11 5.26
C ASN A 228 22.77 -1.07 4.27
N SER A 229 22.97 -0.76 2.99
CA SER A 229 23.04 -1.72 1.88
C SER A 229 21.74 -2.51 1.62
N LYS A 230 20.60 -2.05 2.16
CA LYS A 230 19.27 -2.63 1.93
C LYS A 230 18.36 -1.62 1.22
N PRO A 231 17.59 -2.05 0.21
CA PRO A 231 16.69 -1.15 -0.50
C PRO A 231 15.42 -0.85 0.31
N VAL A 232 15.02 0.42 0.30
CA VAL A 232 13.79 0.93 0.91
C VAL A 232 13.01 1.71 -0.15
N PHE A 233 11.84 1.21 -0.54
CA PHE A 233 10.94 1.84 -1.51
C PHE A 233 9.74 2.45 -0.79
N PHE A 234 9.48 3.74 -1.02
CA PHE A 234 8.47 4.50 -0.25
C PHE A 234 7.07 4.52 -0.88
N GLY A 235 6.90 3.91 -2.05
CA GLY A 235 5.64 3.87 -2.77
C GLY A 235 5.84 3.32 -4.19
N LEU A 236 5.22 2.20 -4.54
CA LEU A 236 5.32 1.62 -5.88
C LEU A 236 4.31 2.21 -6.87
N GLY A 237 3.25 2.84 -6.36
CA GLY A 237 2.09 3.29 -7.14
C GLY A 237 1.14 2.14 -7.45
N ASN A 238 0.23 2.36 -8.41
CA ASN A 238 -0.74 1.34 -8.80
C ASN A 238 -0.13 0.37 -9.81
N PHE A 239 -0.36 -0.93 -9.63
CA PHE A 239 -0.10 -1.96 -10.64
C PHE A 239 -1.31 -2.15 -11.55
N ILE A 240 -2.49 -2.42 -10.98
CA ILE A 240 -3.77 -2.49 -11.69
C ILE A 240 -4.81 -1.84 -10.80
N TYR A 241 -5.24 -0.62 -11.13
CA TYR A 241 -6.30 0.08 -10.41
C TYR A 241 -7.01 1.02 -11.38
N ASP A 242 -7.95 0.47 -12.15
CA ASP A 242 -8.66 1.24 -13.17
C ASP A 242 -9.71 2.15 -12.54
N TRP A 243 -9.45 3.45 -12.58
CA TRP A 243 -10.40 4.48 -12.15
C TRP A 243 -10.68 5.47 -13.29
N PRO A 244 -11.61 5.17 -14.20
CA PRO A 244 -11.89 6.04 -15.33
C PRO A 244 -12.26 7.47 -14.88
N GLY A 245 -11.59 8.47 -15.46
CA GLY A 245 -11.85 9.88 -15.17
C GLY A 245 -11.06 10.47 -14.01
N LYS A 246 -10.14 9.72 -13.39
CA LYS A 246 -9.15 10.29 -12.47
C LYS A 246 -8.23 11.25 -13.25
N GLU A 247 -8.06 12.48 -12.78
CA GLU A 247 -7.27 13.52 -13.46
C GLU A 247 -5.78 13.45 -13.10
N GLU A 248 -5.46 12.89 -11.93
CA GLU A 248 -4.11 12.80 -11.40
C GLU A 248 -3.27 11.78 -12.18
N LEU A 249 -2.31 12.26 -12.97
CA LEU A 249 -1.41 11.41 -13.77
C LEU A 249 -0.59 10.41 -12.92
N SER A 250 -0.32 10.72 -11.65
CA SER A 250 0.37 9.82 -10.72
C SER A 250 -0.41 8.53 -10.47
N TRP A 251 -1.74 8.54 -10.59
CA TRP A 251 -2.59 7.36 -10.44
C TRP A 251 -2.27 6.25 -11.44
N TYR A 252 -1.90 6.65 -12.66
CA TYR A 252 -1.72 5.75 -13.80
C TYR A 252 -0.25 5.39 -14.04
N ARG A 253 0.67 5.80 -13.15
CA ARG A 253 2.10 5.51 -13.26
C ARG A 253 2.60 4.82 -12.01
N GLY A 254 3.45 3.83 -12.21
CA GLY A 254 4.02 3.03 -11.14
C GLY A 254 5.32 2.41 -11.57
N TYR A 255 5.85 1.55 -10.72
CA TYR A 255 6.90 0.61 -11.09
C TYR A 255 6.77 -0.65 -10.25
N VAL A 256 7.18 -1.78 -10.81
CA VAL A 256 7.41 -3.00 -10.03
C VAL A 256 8.88 -3.08 -9.63
N VAL A 257 9.16 -3.74 -8.51
CA VAL A 257 10.52 -3.98 -8.03
C VAL A 257 10.86 -5.45 -8.22
N ARG A 258 11.95 -5.73 -8.92
CA ARG A 258 12.54 -7.07 -8.95
C ARG A 258 13.73 -7.10 -8.00
N LEU A 259 13.57 -7.74 -6.84
CA LEU A 259 14.68 -8.03 -5.93
C LEU A 259 15.45 -9.24 -6.45
N ARG A 260 16.79 -9.16 -6.37
CA ARG A 260 17.73 -10.25 -6.65
C ARG A 260 18.46 -10.59 -5.37
N LEU A 261 18.10 -11.73 -4.79
CA LEU A 261 18.63 -12.18 -3.51
C LEU A 261 19.79 -13.16 -3.75
N SER A 262 20.96 -12.76 -3.25
CA SER A 262 22.20 -13.53 -3.22
C SER A 262 22.98 -13.14 -1.96
N ASP A 263 24.32 -13.16 -1.96
CA ASP A 263 25.10 -12.64 -0.82
C ASP A 263 24.76 -11.16 -0.50
N SER A 264 24.25 -10.42 -1.49
CA SER A 264 23.63 -9.09 -1.37
C SER A 264 22.16 -9.11 -1.83
N VAL A 265 21.44 -8.04 -1.45
CA VAL A 265 20.10 -7.75 -1.97
C VAL A 265 20.24 -6.65 -3.01
N ASP A 266 20.22 -7.04 -4.28
CA ASP A 266 20.20 -6.12 -5.41
C ASP A 266 18.77 -5.97 -5.95
N PHE A 267 18.53 -4.98 -6.80
CA PHE A 267 17.20 -4.79 -7.39
C PHE A 267 17.23 -4.13 -8.76
N ASP A 268 16.14 -4.33 -9.51
CA ASP A 268 15.74 -3.47 -10.63
C ASP A 268 14.39 -2.83 -10.30
N ILE A 269 14.19 -1.61 -10.81
CA ILE A 269 12.84 -1.03 -10.95
C ILE A 269 12.42 -1.16 -12.41
N ILE A 270 11.17 -1.57 -12.63
CA ILE A 270 10.61 -1.74 -13.97
C ILE A 270 9.38 -0.82 -14.06
N PRO A 271 9.53 0.35 -14.69
CA PRO A 271 8.47 1.35 -14.75
C PRO A 271 7.31 0.89 -15.62
N LEU A 272 6.11 1.32 -15.25
CA LEU A 272 4.89 0.97 -15.94
C LEU A 272 3.91 2.13 -15.95
N LYS A 273 2.96 2.04 -16.89
CA LYS A 273 1.70 2.75 -16.81
C LYS A 273 0.57 1.74 -16.71
N GLN A 274 -0.45 2.08 -15.93
CA GLN A 274 -1.63 1.24 -15.76
C GLN A 274 -2.87 2.06 -16.05
N SER A 275 -3.79 1.47 -16.80
CA SER A 275 -5.09 2.04 -17.15
C SER A 275 -4.98 3.46 -17.73
N GLY A 276 -6.01 4.30 -17.54
CA GLY A 276 -6.08 5.64 -18.11
C GLY A 276 -6.88 5.62 -19.40
N LYS A 277 -6.21 5.82 -20.55
CA LYS A 277 -6.89 5.78 -21.85
C LYS A 277 -7.45 4.38 -22.14
N GLU A 278 -6.57 3.38 -22.11
CA GLU A 278 -6.90 1.97 -22.30
C GLU A 278 -6.75 1.23 -20.96
N PRO A 279 -7.62 0.24 -20.64
CA PRO A 279 -7.45 -0.59 -19.45
C PRO A 279 -6.26 -1.55 -19.58
N GLY A 280 -5.57 -1.83 -18.48
CA GLY A 280 -4.46 -2.79 -18.44
C GLY A 280 -3.12 -2.17 -18.03
N VAL A 281 -2.07 -2.98 -17.98
CA VAL A 281 -0.70 -2.60 -17.64
C VAL A 281 0.13 -2.56 -18.90
N PHE A 282 1.00 -1.56 -19.03
CA PHE A 282 1.85 -1.36 -20.19
C PHE A 282 3.24 -0.91 -19.75
N GLN A 283 4.27 -1.36 -20.46
CA GLN A 283 5.59 -0.75 -20.35
C GLN A 283 5.57 0.71 -20.85
N LEU A 284 6.47 1.52 -20.29
CA LEU A 284 6.65 2.90 -20.74
C LEU A 284 7.38 2.93 -22.09
N ASN A 285 6.94 3.82 -22.99
CA ASN A 285 7.73 4.11 -24.19
C ASN A 285 8.98 4.95 -23.86
N GLU A 286 9.86 5.19 -24.83
CA GLU A 286 11.12 5.90 -24.58
C GLU A 286 10.96 7.31 -23.98
N SER A 287 9.94 8.08 -24.38
CA SER A 287 9.74 9.43 -23.84
C SER A 287 9.15 9.40 -22.44
N GLU A 288 8.21 8.50 -22.18
CA GLU A 288 7.65 8.24 -20.85
C GLU A 288 8.73 7.74 -19.89
N MET A 289 9.62 6.86 -20.36
CA MET A 289 10.74 6.32 -19.59
C MET A 289 11.73 7.41 -19.18
N ARG A 290 12.07 8.34 -20.08
CA ARG A 290 12.92 9.49 -19.73
C ARG A 290 12.31 10.34 -18.62
N LEU A 291 11.02 10.68 -18.73
CA LEU A 291 10.31 11.46 -17.71
C LEU A 291 10.23 10.72 -16.37
N PHE A 292 10.07 9.39 -16.41
CA PHE A 292 10.12 8.57 -15.21
C PHE A 292 11.50 8.63 -14.55
N SER A 293 12.58 8.48 -15.32
CA SER A 293 13.95 8.53 -14.80
C SER A 293 14.29 9.90 -14.19
N GLU A 294 13.89 11.00 -14.83
CA GLU A 294 14.07 12.35 -14.28
C GLU A 294 13.33 12.52 -12.94
N GLU A 295 12.10 12.01 -12.86
CA GLU A 295 11.29 12.11 -11.66
C GLU A 295 11.80 11.22 -10.52
N ILE A 296 12.22 9.98 -10.81
CA ILE A 296 12.76 9.09 -9.77
C ILE A 296 14.09 9.64 -9.22
N GLU A 297 14.96 10.22 -10.06
CA GLU A 297 16.18 10.90 -9.61
C GLU A 297 15.87 12.09 -8.71
N ARG A 298 14.88 12.91 -9.10
CA ARG A 298 14.41 14.05 -8.30
C ARG A 298 13.87 13.61 -6.94
N LEU A 299 13.01 12.59 -6.91
CA LEU A 299 12.44 12.04 -5.68
C LEU A 299 13.54 11.48 -4.77
N ASN A 300 14.46 10.68 -5.32
CA ASN A 300 15.58 10.10 -4.59
C ASN A 300 16.51 11.19 -4.03
N SER A 301 16.75 12.28 -4.77
CA SER A 301 17.54 13.42 -4.30
C SER A 301 16.91 14.10 -3.09
N ILE A 302 15.59 14.30 -3.09
CA ILE A 302 14.86 14.90 -1.95
C ILE A 302 14.84 13.92 -0.78
N ILE A 303 14.59 12.63 -1.04
CA ILE A 303 14.61 11.59 0.00
C ILE A 303 15.99 11.50 0.63
N GLY A 304 17.07 11.64 -0.12
CA GLY A 304 18.45 11.58 0.39
C GLY A 304 18.85 12.74 1.32
N ASP A 305 18.12 13.86 1.31
CA ASP A 305 18.40 15.06 2.12
C ASP A 305 17.25 15.33 3.10
N ASP A 306 17.52 15.12 4.39
CA ASP A 306 16.50 15.26 5.44
C ASP A 306 15.92 16.70 5.53
N SER A 307 16.72 17.73 5.23
CA SER A 307 16.24 19.13 5.27
C SER A 307 15.32 19.45 4.08
N LEU A 308 15.64 18.92 2.89
CA LEU A 308 14.77 19.03 1.72
C LEU A 308 13.49 18.22 1.89
N LEU A 309 13.57 17.03 2.50
CA LEU A 309 12.41 16.20 2.78
C LEU A 309 11.46 16.89 3.78
N GLU A 310 11.98 17.42 4.89
CA GLU A 310 11.18 18.18 5.86
C GLU A 310 10.50 19.39 5.22
N SER A 311 11.23 20.14 4.38
CA SER A 311 10.70 21.29 3.67
C SER A 311 9.60 20.90 2.68
N SER A 312 9.79 19.79 1.95
CA SER A 312 8.81 19.27 1.00
C SER A 312 7.55 18.77 1.70
N PHE A 313 7.69 18.12 2.86
CA PHE A 313 6.55 17.66 3.66
C PHE A 313 5.77 18.83 4.26
N LYS A 314 6.46 19.90 4.66
CA LYS A 314 5.80 21.14 5.09
C LYS A 314 5.00 21.77 3.94
N ALA A 315 5.57 21.84 2.74
CA ALA A 315 4.88 22.37 1.57
C ALA A 315 3.63 21.54 1.20
N TYR A 316 3.71 20.21 1.35
CA TYR A 316 2.54 19.34 1.24
C TYR A 316 1.48 19.63 2.30
N CYS A 317 1.87 19.76 3.57
CA CYS A 317 0.94 20.14 4.65
C CYS A 317 0.22 21.46 4.34
N ASP A 318 0.94 22.45 3.81
CA ASP A 318 0.38 23.75 3.44
C ASP A 318 -0.62 23.61 2.28
N SER A 319 -0.34 22.75 1.28
CA SER A 319 -1.21 22.55 0.11
C SER A 319 -2.54 21.88 0.46
N VAL A 320 -2.53 20.94 1.41
CA VAL A 320 -3.75 20.21 1.85
C VAL A 320 -4.47 20.89 3.03
N SER A 321 -3.88 21.94 3.61
CA SER A 321 -4.36 22.60 4.84
C SER A 321 -5.84 23.00 4.78
N SER A 322 -6.32 23.52 3.64
CA SER A 322 -7.71 23.94 3.45
C SER A 322 -8.70 22.77 3.55
N MET A 323 -8.33 21.62 2.99
CA MET A 323 -9.12 20.39 3.02
C MET A 323 -9.20 19.84 4.45
N TYR A 324 -8.05 19.73 5.13
CA TYR A 324 -7.99 19.27 6.52
C TYR A 324 -8.72 20.23 7.48
N ASP A 325 -8.66 21.54 7.24
CA ASP A 325 -9.45 22.53 7.97
C ASP A 325 -10.96 22.27 7.84
N ALA A 326 -11.44 21.82 6.67
CA ALA A 326 -12.84 21.45 6.47
C ALA A 326 -13.21 20.17 7.24
N TYR A 327 -12.29 19.22 7.39
CA TYR A 327 -12.54 17.97 8.13
C TYR A 327 -12.66 18.18 9.64
N ILE A 328 -11.88 19.09 10.22
CA ILE A 328 -11.86 19.34 11.68
C ILE A 328 -12.84 20.45 12.11
N GLU A 329 -13.42 21.17 11.16
CA GLU A 329 -14.47 22.14 11.44
C GLU A 329 -15.81 21.46 11.70
N PRO A 330 -16.69 22.06 12.53
CA PRO A 330 -17.99 21.47 12.84
C PRO A 330 -18.98 21.53 11.67
N TYR A 331 -18.63 22.21 10.58
CA TYR A 331 -19.47 22.33 9.39
C TYR A 331 -19.28 21.12 8.49
N PHE A 332 -20.32 20.29 8.37
CA PHE A 332 -20.30 19.12 7.52
C PHE A 332 -21.29 19.25 6.34
N GLY A 333 -20.91 18.71 5.18
CA GLY A 333 -21.75 18.67 3.97
C GLY A 333 -21.59 19.87 3.02
N LYS A 334 -21.83 19.59 1.72
CA LYS A 334 -21.52 20.49 0.60
C LYS A 334 -22.01 21.93 0.74
N TYR A 335 -23.19 22.13 1.32
CA TYR A 335 -23.79 23.46 1.47
C TYR A 335 -23.09 24.27 2.56
N HIS A 336 -22.81 23.67 3.72
CA HIS A 336 -22.13 24.37 4.81
C HIS A 336 -20.69 24.69 4.44
N THR A 337 -19.98 23.76 3.79
CA THR A 337 -18.65 24.02 3.24
C THR A 337 -18.68 25.18 2.25
N ALA A 338 -19.66 25.21 1.33
CA ALA A 338 -19.78 26.30 0.35
C ALA A 338 -20.13 27.65 1.00
N LEU A 339 -20.99 27.68 2.01
CA LEU A 339 -21.31 28.89 2.77
C LEU A 339 -20.10 29.40 3.56
N ARG A 340 -19.36 28.50 4.21
CA ARG A 340 -18.11 28.82 4.93
C ARG A 340 -17.04 29.36 3.99
N SER A 341 -16.81 28.73 2.84
CA SER A 341 -15.84 29.19 1.83
C SER A 341 -16.18 30.58 1.26
N ARG A 342 -17.47 30.95 1.26
CA ARG A 342 -17.93 32.30 0.87
C ARG A 342 -17.94 33.31 2.02
N GLY A 343 -17.47 32.93 3.21
CA GLY A 343 -17.43 33.79 4.39
C GLY A 343 -18.79 34.02 5.06
N LEU A 344 -19.83 33.24 4.69
CA LEU A 344 -21.18 33.35 5.25
C LEU A 344 -21.35 32.59 6.56
N LEU A 345 -20.39 31.71 6.92
CA LEU A 345 -20.31 31.06 8.23
C LEU A 345 -19.00 31.43 8.93
N PRO A 346 -19.02 31.67 10.25
CA PRO A 346 -17.81 32.07 10.99
C PRO A 346 -16.80 30.93 11.05
N LYS A 347 -15.50 31.25 10.93
CA LYS A 347 -14.42 30.29 11.19
C LYS A 347 -14.38 29.97 12.68
N LEU A 348 -14.67 28.72 13.05
CA LEU A 348 -14.71 28.28 14.45
C LEU A 348 -13.37 27.72 14.95
N MET A 349 -12.35 27.65 14.09
CA MET A 349 -11.00 27.16 14.39
C MET A 349 -10.07 28.28 14.89
N SER A 350 -10.32 28.77 16.11
CA SER A 350 -9.43 29.73 16.77
C SER A 350 -8.05 29.13 17.08
N LYS A 351 -7.02 29.98 17.26
CA LYS A 351 -5.69 29.55 17.73
C LYS A 351 -5.78 28.70 19.01
N ARG A 352 -6.65 29.08 19.94
CA ARG A 352 -6.89 28.34 21.19
C ARG A 352 -7.45 26.94 20.93
N LYS A 353 -8.45 26.80 20.03
CA LYS A 353 -9.02 25.48 19.67
C LYS A 353 -7.99 24.60 18.96
N ARG A 354 -7.18 25.17 18.06
CA ARG A 354 -6.10 24.43 17.38
C ARG A 354 -5.06 23.90 18.38
N LEU A 355 -4.64 24.72 19.34
CA LEU A 355 -3.73 24.28 20.41
C LEU A 355 -4.33 23.16 21.28
N LEU A 356 -5.64 23.21 21.56
CA LEU A 356 -6.33 22.14 22.27
C LEU A 356 -6.31 20.83 21.46
N LEU A 357 -6.72 20.85 20.18
CA LEU A 357 -6.73 19.66 19.33
C LEU A 357 -5.31 19.07 19.18
N LEU A 358 -4.30 19.92 18.97
CA LEU A 358 -2.91 19.49 18.94
C LEU A 358 -2.52 18.80 20.25
N ASN A 359 -2.93 19.32 21.40
CA ASN A 359 -2.64 18.70 22.69
C ASN A 359 -3.36 17.35 22.86
N LEU A 360 -4.61 17.24 22.40
CA LEU A 360 -5.37 16.00 22.44
C LEU A 360 -4.74 14.91 21.56
N ILE A 361 -4.14 15.27 20.42
CA ILE A 361 -3.54 14.33 19.47
C ILE A 361 -2.09 13.98 19.85
N ARG A 362 -1.28 14.95 20.29
CA ARG A 362 0.15 14.73 20.58
C ARG A 362 0.39 14.01 21.90
N CYS A 363 -0.46 14.24 22.91
CA CYS A 363 -0.33 13.59 24.21
C CYS A 363 -0.94 12.19 24.11
N GLU A 364 -0.14 11.16 24.33
CA GLU A 364 -0.53 9.76 24.13
C GLU A 364 -1.76 9.38 24.94
N SER A 365 -1.79 9.73 26.23
CA SER A 365 -2.93 9.44 27.10
C SER A 365 -4.21 10.15 26.66
N HIS A 366 -4.12 11.39 26.14
CA HIS A 366 -5.29 12.08 25.60
C HIS A 366 -5.74 11.47 24.27
N ARG A 367 -4.81 11.07 23.41
CA ARG A 367 -5.09 10.43 22.12
C ARG A 367 -5.80 9.10 22.34
N GLU A 368 -5.35 8.29 23.28
CA GLU A 368 -6.00 7.01 23.63
C GLU A 368 -7.47 7.22 24.06
N VAL A 369 -7.72 8.17 24.95
CA VAL A 369 -9.09 8.50 25.37
C VAL A 369 -9.92 9.00 24.20
N LEU A 370 -9.38 9.91 23.38
CA LEU A 370 -10.07 10.46 22.21
C LEU A 370 -10.44 9.34 21.23
N THR A 371 -9.50 8.46 20.88
CA THR A 371 -9.75 7.32 19.98
C THR A 371 -10.77 6.36 20.57
N ALA A 372 -10.69 6.03 21.86
CA ALA A 372 -11.66 5.15 22.52
C ALA A 372 -13.09 5.73 22.54
N LEU A 373 -13.24 7.05 22.63
CA LEU A 373 -14.54 7.72 22.53
C LEU A 373 -15.09 7.69 21.10
N LEU A 374 -14.23 7.88 20.09
CA LEU A 374 -14.62 7.92 18.68
C LEU A 374 -14.92 6.53 18.10
N ARG A 375 -14.25 5.47 18.55
CA ARG A 375 -14.49 4.07 18.12
C ARG A 375 -15.90 3.55 18.45
N ARG A 376 -16.69 4.28 19.26
CA ARG A 376 -18.10 3.92 19.56
C ARG A 376 -19.04 4.08 18.35
N TYR A 377 -18.57 4.70 17.28
CA TYR A 377 -19.34 4.98 16.07
C TYR A 377 -18.90 4.18 14.85
N GLU A 378 -17.82 3.41 14.98
CA GLU A 378 -17.41 2.38 14.01
C GLU A 378 -18.35 1.17 14.11
#